data_AF-A0A4Q0ATR9-F1
#
_entry.id   AF-A0A4Q0ATR9-F1
#
_cell.length_a   1.000
_cell.length_b   1.000
_cell.length_c   1.000
_cell.angle_alpha   90.00
_cell.angle_beta   90.00
_cell.angle_gamma   90.00
#
_symmetry.space_group_name_H-M   'P 1'
#
loop_
_entity.id
_entity.type
_entity.pdbx_description
1 polymer ?
#
loop_
_entity_poly.entity_id
_entity_poly.type
_entity_poly.pdbx_seq_one_letter_code
_entity_poly.pdbx_strand_id
1 'polypeptide(L)'
;MKKINTLIASSSNVLSIGLLIFIFFFTSCKKDFNSSISANGSDGIHPFPLNWETADYMPTPFGTTILVPWANGSVKGFSPDIWYDYKSSDGWTLVYNVFNTTSLPANPWFALYNQYRGLLRIYVYVTDNGFVASDYLTSGLNLAPNSISSSMLNYIGQDVVDVTKNQTSISKIEPTQLATGTWYASQYEIAYDPNIATSTYQQLGLNWTLKWTSVSSISLGGTQQGTINGTISTPTPSFDISGLLTQGVLEATGLTIFSNNAGGDKTNYTQNTLGLPGNIFKSIQDGLQSGLSGVVKNIFNGIFGGSSSNTQEVNLTMNTKIQLTGNSTQSGAFIPDPGLGIGIPGISNSQSASGYIPGYNQPMGVFNLAAKPTVNVHTTKTQITKDGGIYYQYENLYTINAASLNYLWNSAVINSSSTGAAITNLTTEVVLLDPDLSTFPYQPLIGGQEETIGTHTAITGSQVGTTYIVARVQPINTNVAIRIKFNVVPNNGAPPSTIVKTFLANLVNN
;
A
#
# COMPACT_ATOMS: atom_id res chain seq x y z
N MET A 1 70.63 -35.81 47.75
CA MET A 1 70.29 -34.92 46.62
C MET A 1 69.21 -33.95 47.10
N LYS A 2 69.44 -32.63 46.91
CA LYS A 2 68.50 -31.48 46.82
C LYS A 2 67.06 -31.70 47.34
N LYS A 3 66.44 -30.90 48.22
CA LYS A 3 66.65 -29.65 48.99
C LYS A 3 65.58 -29.73 50.13
N ILE A 4 65.89 -29.60 51.43
CA ILE A 4 65.95 -28.35 52.26
C ILE A 4 64.60 -27.60 52.25
N ASN A 5 63.88 -27.20 53.33
CA ASN A 5 63.95 -27.22 54.81
C ASN A 5 62.51 -26.82 55.30
N THR A 6 61.86 -27.41 56.32
CA THR A 6 61.84 -27.01 57.78
C THR A 6 61.52 -25.52 58.05
N LEU A 7 60.84 -25.05 59.11
CA LEU A 7 60.28 -25.57 60.37
C LEU A 7 59.35 -24.46 60.94
N ILE A 8 58.42 -24.85 61.82
CA ILE A 8 57.66 -23.95 62.70
C ILE A 8 58.58 -23.46 63.84
N ALA A 9 58.51 -22.17 64.25
CA ALA A 9 58.32 -21.73 65.64
C ALA A 9 58.72 -20.26 65.96
N SER A 10 57.80 -19.59 66.66
CA SER A 10 57.99 -18.80 67.90
C SER A 10 58.22 -17.28 67.88
N SER A 11 57.61 -16.67 68.92
CA SER A 11 57.81 -15.34 69.54
C SER A 11 57.20 -14.15 68.78
N SER A 12 56.66 -13.09 69.37
CA SER A 12 56.31 -12.69 70.74
C SER A 12 55.68 -11.28 70.65
N ASN A 13 54.71 -10.98 71.53
CA ASN A 13 54.40 -9.68 72.15
C ASN A 13 54.09 -8.39 71.33
N VAL A 14 52.89 -7.86 71.62
CA VAL A 14 52.56 -6.47 72.02
C VAL A 14 52.79 -5.33 71.01
N LEU A 15 51.71 -4.68 70.54
CA LEU A 15 51.44 -3.24 70.80
C LEU A 15 50.05 -2.82 70.25
N SER A 16 49.32 -2.08 71.08
CA SER A 16 48.03 -1.42 70.88
C SER A 16 47.97 -0.47 69.68
N ILE A 17 46.79 -0.27 69.08
CA ILE A 17 46.23 1.04 68.64
C ILE A 17 44.74 0.84 68.27
N GLY A 18 43.91 1.79 68.73
CA GLY A 18 42.47 1.66 68.92
C GLY A 18 41.60 1.51 67.66
N LEU A 19 40.50 0.78 67.83
CA LEU A 19 39.43 0.64 66.86
C LEU A 19 38.30 1.61 67.21
N LEU A 20 38.03 2.54 66.29
CA LEU A 20 36.91 3.46 66.33
C LEU A 20 35.56 2.71 66.26
N ILE A 21 34.64 3.18 67.09
CA ILE A 21 33.21 2.86 67.10
C ILE A 21 32.54 3.51 65.87
N PHE A 22 31.78 2.73 65.09
CA PHE A 22 30.59 3.24 64.38
C PHE A 22 29.57 2.10 64.22
N ILE A 23 28.63 2.03 65.18
CA ILE A 23 27.42 1.22 65.07
C ILE A 23 26.40 2.04 64.27
N PHE A 24 26.16 1.66 63.02
CA PHE A 24 25.06 2.16 62.21
C PHE A 24 23.74 1.56 62.72
N PHE A 25 22.94 2.38 63.40
CA PHE A 25 21.50 2.16 63.52
C PHE A 25 20.86 2.49 62.17
N PHE A 26 20.53 1.46 61.38
CA PHE A 26 19.64 1.61 60.23
C PHE A 26 18.20 1.79 60.74
N THR A 27 17.73 3.02 60.74
CA THR A 27 16.31 3.35 60.81
C THR A 27 15.67 3.00 59.46
N SER A 28 14.92 1.90 59.43
CA SER A 28 14.07 1.53 58.30
C SER A 28 12.86 2.46 58.26
N CYS A 29 12.96 3.55 57.49
CA CYS A 29 11.78 4.25 57.00
C CYS A 29 11.14 3.38 55.93
N LYS A 30 10.06 2.66 56.29
CA LYS A 30 9.07 2.23 55.30
C LYS A 30 8.50 3.49 54.68
N LYS A 31 8.92 3.79 53.46
CA LYS A 31 8.21 4.75 52.62
C LYS A 31 6.98 4.00 52.11
N ASP A 32 5.84 4.25 52.75
CA ASP A 32 4.56 3.81 52.23
C ASP A 32 4.43 4.38 50.82
N PHE A 33 4.48 3.50 49.81
CA PHE A 33 4.02 3.84 48.48
C PHE A 33 2.50 3.98 48.59
N ASN A 34 2.07 5.18 48.98
CA ASN A 34 0.69 5.60 48.85
C ASN A 34 0.29 5.39 47.40
N SER A 35 -0.71 4.52 47.23
CA SER A 35 -1.62 4.39 46.10
C SER A 35 -0.99 4.59 44.73
N SER A 36 -0.97 3.52 43.93
CA SER A 36 -1.00 3.61 42.48
C SER A 36 -1.86 4.81 42.09
N ILE A 37 -1.22 5.88 41.63
CA ILE A 37 -1.93 6.91 40.88
C ILE A 37 -2.57 6.11 39.76
N SER A 38 -3.91 6.03 39.73
CA SER A 38 -4.56 5.60 38.52
C SER A 38 -4.06 6.60 37.48
N ALA A 39 -3.22 6.14 36.56
CA ALA A 39 -3.05 6.86 35.32
C ALA A 39 -4.46 6.89 34.73
N ASN A 40 -5.17 7.99 34.96
CA ASN A 40 -6.28 8.37 34.12
C ASN A 40 -5.71 8.25 32.71
N GLY A 41 -6.34 7.41 31.90
CA GLY A 41 -5.83 7.05 30.57
C GLY A 41 -5.33 8.29 29.85
N SER A 42 -4.18 8.18 29.18
CA SER A 42 -3.69 9.30 28.38
C SER A 42 -4.80 9.74 27.43
N ASP A 43 -5.32 10.96 27.62
CA ASP A 43 -6.28 11.56 26.70
C ASP A 43 -5.59 11.57 25.33
N GLY A 44 -6.08 10.77 24.38
CA GLY A 44 -5.50 10.73 23.07
C GLY A 44 -5.63 12.09 22.37
N ILE A 45 -4.75 12.33 21.41
CA ILE A 45 -4.65 13.61 20.71
C ILE A 45 -5.73 13.63 19.62
N HIS A 46 -6.82 14.34 19.89
CA HIS A 46 -7.88 14.56 18.92
C HIS A 46 -7.39 15.45 17.75
N PRO A 47 -7.91 15.23 16.53
CA PRO A 47 -7.58 16.10 15.41
C PRO A 47 -8.13 17.49 15.69
N PHE A 48 -7.27 18.49 15.58
CA PHE A 48 -7.71 19.88 15.74
C PHE A 48 -8.74 20.21 14.64
N PRO A 49 -9.85 20.90 14.97
CA PRO A 49 -10.88 21.22 13.98
C PRO A 49 -10.32 21.96 12.76
N LEU A 50 -10.60 21.44 11.57
CA LEU A 50 -10.22 22.03 10.30
C LEU A 50 -11.34 21.81 9.29
N ASN A 51 -11.93 22.89 8.79
CA ASN A 51 -12.79 22.83 7.62
C ASN A 51 -11.93 22.98 6.36
N TRP A 52 -11.26 21.88 5.99
CA TRP A 52 -10.22 21.88 4.96
C TRP A 52 -10.74 22.37 3.60
N GLU A 53 -12.01 22.11 3.28
CA GLU A 53 -12.58 22.43 1.98
C GLU A 53 -12.75 23.95 1.76
N THR A 54 -13.01 24.70 2.82
CA THR A 54 -13.32 26.14 2.74
C THR A 54 -12.25 27.06 3.35
N ALA A 55 -11.27 26.49 4.05
CA ALA A 55 -10.18 27.25 4.63
C ALA A 55 -9.11 27.59 3.57
N ASP A 56 -8.64 28.83 3.57
CA ASP A 56 -7.46 29.22 2.78
C ASP A 56 -6.14 28.88 3.50
N TYR A 57 -6.18 28.83 4.83
CA TYR A 57 -5.01 28.65 5.70
C TYR A 57 -5.22 27.52 6.69
N MET A 58 -4.12 26.82 6.99
CA MET A 58 -4.07 25.86 8.09
C MET A 58 -4.14 26.57 9.45
N PRO A 59 -4.68 25.92 10.50
CA PRO A 59 -4.64 26.45 11.86
C PRO A 59 -3.19 26.52 12.35
N THR A 60 -2.68 27.73 12.59
CA THR A 60 -1.30 27.94 13.03
C THR A 60 -1.23 28.97 14.17
N PRO A 61 -0.15 28.96 14.97
CA PRO A 61 0.08 30.01 15.96
C PRO A 61 0.19 31.39 15.33
N PHE A 62 -0.11 32.42 16.13
CA PHE A 62 -0.02 33.82 15.70
C PHE A 62 1.35 34.13 15.08
N GLY A 63 1.35 34.83 13.94
CA GLY A 63 2.57 35.20 13.20
C GLY A 63 3.09 34.12 12.24
N THR A 64 2.54 32.91 12.26
CA THR A 64 2.80 31.87 11.25
C THR A 64 1.60 31.76 10.33
N THR A 65 1.84 31.60 9.03
CA THR A 65 0.78 31.43 8.03
C THR A 65 1.19 30.34 7.06
N ILE A 66 0.36 29.30 6.98
CA ILE A 66 0.55 28.19 6.06
C ILE A 66 -0.74 28.05 5.27
N LEU A 67 -0.66 28.18 3.94
CA LEU A 67 -1.80 27.95 3.05
C LEU A 67 -2.14 26.46 3.00
N VAL A 68 -3.43 26.12 2.84
CA VAL A 68 -3.85 24.72 2.60
C VAL A 68 -3.22 24.17 1.32
N PRO A 69 -3.03 22.84 1.15
CA PRO A 69 -2.26 22.29 0.03
C PRO A 69 -2.76 22.72 -1.36
N TRP A 70 -4.08 22.86 -1.52
CA TRP A 70 -4.76 23.20 -2.78
C TRP A 70 -5.00 24.70 -2.99
N ALA A 71 -4.66 25.55 -2.01
CA ALA A 71 -4.80 26.99 -2.17
C ALA A 71 -3.90 27.53 -3.30
N ASN A 72 -4.35 28.65 -3.87
CA ASN A 72 -3.55 29.41 -4.81
C ASN A 72 -2.33 30.00 -4.07
N GLY A 73 -1.13 29.84 -4.64
CA GLY A 73 0.13 30.23 -4.00
C GLY A 73 0.80 29.16 -3.15
N SER A 74 0.13 28.05 -2.82
CA SER A 74 0.78 26.91 -2.15
C SER A 74 1.74 26.20 -3.10
N VAL A 75 2.98 25.96 -2.64
CA VAL A 75 3.97 25.14 -3.35
C VAL A 75 3.69 23.65 -3.07
N LYS A 76 3.66 22.84 -4.12
CA LYS A 76 3.24 21.43 -4.08
C LYS A 76 4.31 20.55 -4.73
N GLY A 77 4.83 19.59 -3.98
CA GLY A 77 5.75 18.55 -4.43
C GLY A 77 5.06 17.21 -4.70
N PHE A 78 3.78 17.24 -5.08
CA PHE A 78 2.98 16.05 -5.42
C PHE A 78 2.19 16.27 -6.71
N SER A 79 1.75 15.16 -7.33
CA SER A 79 1.16 15.17 -8.68
C SER A 79 -0.01 16.16 -8.84
N PRO A 80 -0.07 16.94 -9.94
CA PRO A 80 -1.22 17.78 -10.29
C PRO A 80 -2.55 17.04 -10.34
N ASP A 81 -2.54 15.74 -10.63
CA ASP A 81 -3.74 14.91 -10.77
C ASP A 81 -4.57 14.83 -9.47
N ILE A 82 -3.95 15.05 -8.31
CA ILE A 82 -4.63 14.99 -7.00
C ILE A 82 -4.77 16.36 -6.33
N TRP A 83 -4.38 17.46 -6.98
CA TRP A 83 -4.41 18.80 -6.36
C TRP A 83 -5.82 19.22 -5.95
N TYR A 84 -6.83 18.88 -6.75
CA TYR A 84 -8.22 19.31 -6.52
C TYR A 84 -9.15 18.16 -6.13
N ASP A 85 -8.58 17.00 -5.83
CA ASP A 85 -9.31 15.84 -5.35
C ASP A 85 -9.30 15.81 -3.81
N TYR A 86 -10.13 16.62 -3.17
CA TYR A 86 -10.20 16.70 -1.71
C TYR A 86 -11.60 17.01 -1.17
N LYS A 87 -12.60 17.11 -2.05
CA LYS A 87 -13.95 17.58 -1.68
C LYS A 87 -14.69 16.56 -0.84
N SER A 88 -15.36 17.05 0.19
CA SER A 88 -16.20 16.23 1.07
C SER A 88 -17.34 15.56 0.33
N SER A 89 -17.93 16.24 -0.67
CA SER A 89 -18.97 15.66 -1.53
C SER A 89 -18.50 14.40 -2.26
N ASP A 90 -17.23 14.34 -2.65
CA ASP A 90 -16.62 13.18 -3.31
C ASP A 90 -16.19 12.07 -2.33
N GLY A 91 -16.53 12.21 -1.04
CA GLY A 91 -16.31 11.21 0.01
C GLY A 91 -15.06 11.43 0.87
N TRP A 92 -14.33 12.53 0.69
CA TRP A 92 -13.18 12.87 1.53
C TRP A 92 -13.61 13.33 2.93
N THR A 93 -12.94 12.83 3.96
CA THR A 93 -13.17 13.22 5.35
C THR A 93 -11.86 13.38 6.11
N LEU A 94 -11.80 14.32 7.06
CA LEU A 94 -10.64 14.54 7.92
C LEU A 94 -10.49 13.40 8.92
N VAL A 95 -9.32 12.76 8.93
CA VAL A 95 -8.99 11.69 9.87
C VAL A 95 -8.07 12.18 10.97
N TYR A 96 -6.97 12.83 10.61
CA TYR A 96 -6.00 13.34 11.58
C TYR A 96 -5.63 14.78 11.22
N ASN A 97 -5.30 15.59 12.22
CA ASN A 97 -4.78 16.94 12.03
C ASN A 97 -3.94 17.38 13.23
N VAL A 98 -2.66 17.68 13.00
CA VAL A 98 -1.75 18.18 14.05
C VAL A 98 -1.56 19.70 14.02
N PHE A 99 -2.11 20.38 13.01
CA PHE A 99 -2.09 21.84 12.93
C PHE A 99 -2.98 22.43 14.03
N ASN A 100 -2.47 23.42 14.77
CA ASN A 100 -3.16 24.04 15.90
C ASN A 100 -2.76 25.52 16.01
N THR A 101 -3.66 26.34 16.55
CA THR A 101 -3.45 27.75 16.86
C THR A 101 -2.53 28.02 18.07
N THR A 102 -2.17 27.01 18.85
CA THR A 102 -1.32 27.19 20.06
C THR A 102 0.10 26.67 19.88
N SER A 103 0.29 25.57 19.14
CA SER A 103 1.59 24.98 18.85
C SER A 103 1.61 24.42 17.43
N LEU A 104 2.78 24.49 16.79
CA LEU A 104 3.01 23.89 15.49
C LEU A 104 4.22 22.96 15.59
N PRO A 105 4.04 21.64 15.45
CA PRO A 105 5.18 20.72 15.42
C PRO A 105 6.02 20.94 14.16
N ALA A 106 7.28 20.50 14.19
CA ALA A 106 8.10 20.41 12.99
C ALA A 106 7.44 19.45 11.98
N ASN A 107 7.45 19.85 10.71
CA ASN A 107 6.82 19.16 9.59
C ASN A 107 5.37 18.75 9.88
N PRO A 108 4.48 19.73 10.15
CA PRO A 108 3.10 19.45 10.52
C PRO A 108 2.36 18.75 9.37
N TRP A 109 1.43 17.87 9.73
CA TRP A 109 0.74 16.98 8.81
C TRP A 109 -0.74 16.82 9.15
N PHE A 110 -1.53 16.37 8.19
CA PHE A 110 -2.91 15.99 8.37
C PHE A 110 -3.26 14.88 7.38
N ALA A 111 -4.36 14.16 7.60
CA ALA A 111 -4.78 13.11 6.69
C ALA A 111 -6.27 13.21 6.36
N LEU A 112 -6.57 12.97 5.09
CA LEU A 112 -7.93 12.78 4.60
C LEU A 112 -8.13 11.32 4.20
N TYR A 113 -9.36 10.82 4.33
CA TYR A 113 -9.75 9.49 3.85
C TYR A 113 -10.94 9.60 2.90
N ASN A 114 -10.86 8.94 1.75
CA ASN A 114 -11.99 8.81 0.83
C ASN A 114 -12.75 7.51 1.08
N GLN A 115 -13.97 7.62 1.59
CA GLN A 115 -14.78 6.46 1.95
C GLN A 115 -15.31 5.65 0.76
N TYR A 116 -15.51 6.27 -0.41
CA TYR A 116 -16.03 5.59 -1.61
C TYR A 116 -14.94 4.90 -2.43
N ARG A 117 -13.68 5.29 -2.22
CA ARG A 117 -12.51 4.73 -2.92
C ARG A 117 -11.59 3.93 -2.01
N GLY A 118 -11.72 4.06 -0.68
CA GLY A 118 -10.83 3.41 0.27
C GLY A 118 -9.42 4.00 0.25
N LEU A 119 -9.27 5.30 -0.01
CA LEU A 119 -7.97 5.96 -0.14
C LEU A 119 -7.64 6.78 1.12
N LEU A 120 -6.56 6.45 1.81
CA LEU A 120 -5.98 7.28 2.87
C LEU A 120 -4.89 8.17 2.26
N ARG A 121 -5.02 9.48 2.38
CA ARG A 121 -4.02 10.44 1.89
C ARG A 121 -3.48 11.28 3.03
N ILE A 122 -2.18 11.24 3.21
CA ILE A 122 -1.46 11.95 4.27
C ILE A 122 -0.70 13.11 3.63
N TYR A 123 -0.96 14.32 4.08
CA TYR A 123 -0.30 15.55 3.65
C TYR A 123 0.66 16.03 4.72
N VAL A 124 1.85 16.45 4.31
CA VAL A 124 2.86 17.04 5.19
C VAL A 124 3.41 18.32 4.60
N TYR A 125 3.54 19.34 5.44
CA TYR A 125 4.18 20.59 5.09
C TYR A 125 5.60 20.59 5.65
N VAL A 126 6.61 20.76 4.80
CA VAL A 126 8.00 20.71 5.24
C VAL A 126 8.44 22.04 5.82
N THR A 127 8.76 22.09 7.12
CA THR A 127 9.24 23.30 7.82
C THR A 127 10.73 23.29 8.06
N ASP A 128 11.36 22.11 8.10
CA ASP A 128 12.77 22.01 8.42
C ASP A 128 13.64 22.62 7.31
N ASN A 129 14.84 23.08 7.67
CA ASN A 129 15.84 23.62 6.77
C ASN A 129 17.07 22.71 6.74
N GLY A 130 17.87 22.76 5.68
CA GLY A 130 19.19 22.10 5.64
C GLY A 130 19.20 20.71 5.02
N PHE A 131 18.28 20.41 4.09
CA PHE A 131 18.31 19.15 3.36
C PHE A 131 19.47 19.13 2.36
N VAL A 132 20.07 17.94 2.22
CA VAL A 132 20.86 17.63 1.04
C VAL A 132 19.89 17.42 -0.11
N ALA A 133 20.26 17.84 -1.32
CA ALA A 133 19.45 17.61 -2.52
C ALA A 133 19.10 16.12 -2.63
N SER A 134 17.84 15.78 -2.34
CA SER A 134 17.29 14.44 -2.53
C SER A 134 16.74 14.33 -3.95
N ASP A 135 16.84 13.12 -4.52
CA ASP A 135 16.22 12.83 -5.81
C ASP A 135 14.80 12.30 -5.62
N TYR A 136 14.53 11.68 -4.46
CA TYR A 136 13.29 10.97 -4.17
C TYR A 136 12.80 11.18 -2.74
N LEU A 137 11.48 11.18 -2.60
CA LEU A 137 10.78 11.02 -1.32
C LEU A 137 10.46 9.54 -1.14
N THR A 138 10.61 9.03 0.07
CA THR A 138 10.23 7.65 0.42
C THR A 138 9.26 7.69 1.58
N SER A 139 8.06 7.17 1.38
CA SER A 139 7.03 7.10 2.41
C SER A 139 6.64 5.66 2.68
N GLY A 140 5.92 5.40 3.75
CA GLY A 140 5.28 4.11 3.90
C GLY A 140 4.43 3.98 5.14
N LEU A 141 3.78 2.84 5.20
CA LEU A 141 2.72 2.56 6.14
C LEU A 141 2.89 1.14 6.66
N ASN A 142 2.98 0.98 7.97
CA ASN A 142 3.12 -0.33 8.61
C ASN A 142 2.15 -0.51 9.77
N LEU A 143 1.82 -1.77 10.04
CA LEU A 143 1.00 -2.18 11.16
C LEU A 143 1.87 -2.29 12.41
N ALA A 144 1.59 -1.47 13.41
CA ALA A 144 2.23 -1.56 14.72
C ALA A 144 1.38 -0.82 15.79
N PRO A 145 1.04 -1.48 16.93
CA PRO A 145 1.23 -2.92 17.18
C PRO A 145 0.51 -3.78 16.13
N ASN A 146 0.92 -5.04 15.98
CA ASN A 146 0.39 -5.96 14.98
C ASN A 146 0.33 -7.38 15.56
N SER A 147 -0.39 -7.53 16.67
CA SER A 147 -0.56 -8.82 17.35
C SER A 147 -1.75 -9.62 16.82
N ILE A 148 -2.53 -9.03 15.91
CA ILE A 148 -3.59 -9.68 15.15
C ILE A 148 -3.33 -9.51 13.65
N SER A 149 -3.73 -10.50 12.86
CA SER A 149 -3.56 -10.44 11.41
C SER A 149 -4.59 -9.50 10.79
N SER A 150 -4.14 -8.56 9.96
CA SER A 150 -5.04 -7.69 9.19
C SER A 150 -4.67 -7.66 7.71
N SER A 151 -5.71 -7.66 6.87
CA SER A 151 -5.59 -7.57 5.40
C SER A 151 -5.57 -6.14 4.89
N MET A 152 -5.64 -5.13 5.76
CA MET A 152 -5.91 -3.74 5.35
C MET A 152 -4.87 -3.14 4.39
N LEU A 153 -3.63 -3.65 4.39
CA LEU A 153 -2.56 -3.18 3.48
C LEU A 153 -2.43 -4.04 2.21
N ASN A 154 -3.31 -5.01 1.98
CA ASN A 154 -3.22 -5.94 0.84
C ASN A 154 -3.54 -5.28 -0.51
N TYR A 155 -4.04 -4.05 -0.59
CA TYR A 155 -4.31 -3.43 -1.90
C TYR A 155 -3.15 -2.61 -2.45
N ILE A 156 -1.99 -2.64 -1.79
CA ILE A 156 -0.81 -1.87 -2.17
C ILE A 156 0.36 -2.80 -2.49
N GLY A 157 1.13 -2.48 -3.54
CA GLY A 157 2.35 -3.20 -3.87
C GLY A 157 2.18 -4.64 -4.37
N GLN A 158 1.00 -5.02 -4.89
CA GLN A 158 0.80 -6.34 -5.51
C GLN A 158 -0.14 -6.31 -6.73
N ASP A 159 0.12 -7.19 -7.70
CA ASP A 159 -0.69 -7.38 -8.92
C ASP A 159 -1.96 -8.17 -8.67
N VAL A 160 -1.79 -9.28 -7.98
CA VAL A 160 -2.81 -10.27 -7.77
C VAL A 160 -2.88 -10.49 -6.28
N VAL A 161 -4.00 -10.10 -5.70
CA VAL A 161 -4.23 -10.15 -4.26
C VAL A 161 -4.34 -11.59 -3.81
N ASP A 162 -3.41 -12.05 -2.97
CA ASP A 162 -3.52 -13.32 -2.26
C ASP A 162 -4.12 -13.07 -0.88
N VAL A 163 -5.42 -13.32 -0.73
CA VAL A 163 -6.15 -13.11 0.53
C VAL A 163 -5.70 -14.03 1.68
N THR A 164 -4.85 -15.02 1.40
CA THR A 164 -4.23 -15.88 2.43
C THR A 164 -2.95 -15.28 3.01
N LYS A 165 -2.44 -14.19 2.41
CA LYS A 165 -1.21 -13.52 2.82
C LYS A 165 -1.48 -12.06 3.11
N ASN A 166 -1.20 -11.67 4.35
CA ASN A 166 -1.40 -10.30 4.80
C ASN A 166 -0.10 -9.52 4.78
N GLN A 167 -0.15 -8.33 4.18
CA GLN A 167 0.94 -7.37 4.19
C GLN A 167 0.90 -6.57 5.49
N THR A 168 2.04 -6.47 6.16
CA THR A 168 2.16 -5.75 7.44
C THR A 168 2.87 -4.41 7.30
N SER A 169 3.47 -4.14 6.14
CA SER A 169 4.21 -2.94 5.85
C SER A 169 4.33 -2.72 4.35
N ILE A 170 4.25 -1.46 3.94
CA ILE A 170 4.36 -1.00 2.57
C ILE A 170 5.31 0.20 2.54
N SER A 171 6.24 0.22 1.58
CA SER A 171 7.06 1.38 1.25
C SER A 171 6.70 1.92 -0.13
N LYS A 172 6.85 3.23 -0.33
CA LYS A 172 6.67 3.94 -1.61
C LYS A 172 7.86 4.86 -1.88
N ILE A 173 8.31 4.93 -3.13
CA ILE A 173 9.25 5.93 -3.63
C ILE A 173 8.50 6.86 -4.58
N GLU A 174 8.58 8.16 -4.33
CA GLU A 174 7.93 9.21 -5.11
C GLU A 174 9.00 10.11 -5.77
N PRO A 175 8.83 10.47 -7.06
CA PRO A 175 9.81 11.20 -7.87
C PRO A 175 9.77 12.71 -7.60
N THR A 176 9.99 13.08 -6.35
CA THR A 176 10.00 14.48 -5.95
C THR A 176 11.19 14.79 -5.06
N GLN A 177 11.83 15.92 -5.37
CA GLN A 177 12.83 16.53 -4.51
C GLN A 177 12.13 17.23 -3.35
N LEU A 178 12.74 17.15 -2.17
CA LEU A 178 12.25 17.85 -0.99
C LEU A 178 12.75 19.29 -0.94
N ALA A 179 11.86 20.16 -0.46
CA ALA A 179 12.09 21.57 -0.29
C ALA A 179 11.28 22.11 0.89
N THR A 180 11.88 23.02 1.65
CA THR A 180 11.19 23.75 2.72
C THR A 180 10.06 24.61 2.16
N GLY A 181 8.99 24.78 2.92
CA GLY A 181 7.83 25.58 2.52
C GLY A 181 6.96 24.91 1.46
N THR A 182 7.10 23.58 1.29
CA THR A 182 6.41 22.82 0.26
C THR A 182 5.55 21.71 0.87
N TRP A 183 4.37 21.50 0.29
CA TRP A 183 3.49 20.39 0.62
C TRP A 183 3.85 19.12 -0.14
N TYR A 184 3.82 17.97 0.55
CA TYR A 184 3.91 16.64 -0.04
C TYR A 184 2.69 15.82 0.37
N ALA A 185 2.34 14.82 -0.44
CA ALA A 185 1.20 13.95 -0.19
C ALA A 185 1.54 12.51 -0.56
N SER A 186 1.29 11.57 0.35
CA SER A 186 1.34 10.14 0.07
C SER A 186 -0.06 9.53 0.20
N GLN A 187 -0.44 8.72 -0.79
CA GLN A 187 -1.75 8.08 -0.87
C GLN A 187 -1.63 6.57 -0.71
N TYR A 188 -2.51 5.94 0.05
CA TYR A 188 -2.53 4.50 0.31
C TYR A 188 -3.94 3.94 0.07
N GLU A 189 -4.05 2.87 -0.70
CA GLU A 189 -5.32 2.16 -0.87
C GLU A 189 -5.49 1.13 0.27
N ILE A 190 -6.59 1.25 1.00
CA ILE A 190 -6.88 0.43 2.18
C ILE A 190 -7.92 -0.63 1.81
N ALA A 191 -7.58 -1.89 2.01
CA ALA A 191 -8.52 -2.99 1.88
C ALA A 191 -9.48 -3.03 3.08
N TYR A 192 -10.73 -3.42 2.86
CA TYR A 192 -11.65 -3.62 3.98
C TYR A 192 -11.25 -4.84 4.80
N ASP A 193 -11.22 -4.69 6.12
CA ASP A 193 -11.01 -5.79 7.04
C ASP A 193 -12.10 -5.76 8.12
N PRO A 194 -13.00 -6.77 8.17
CA PRO A 194 -14.09 -6.78 9.13
C PRO A 194 -13.61 -6.93 10.58
N ASN A 195 -12.39 -7.40 10.82
CA ASN A 195 -11.87 -7.59 12.16
C ASN A 195 -11.48 -6.27 12.84
N ILE A 196 -11.35 -5.16 12.10
CA ILE A 196 -11.00 -3.84 12.66
C ILE A 196 -11.98 -3.45 13.77
N ALA A 197 -13.28 -3.66 13.55
CA ALA A 197 -14.32 -3.27 14.51
C ALA A 197 -14.24 -4.03 15.86
N THR A 198 -13.67 -5.24 15.87
CA THR A 198 -13.49 -6.06 17.08
C THR A 198 -12.08 -6.00 17.64
N SER A 199 -11.16 -5.32 16.95
CA SER A 199 -9.77 -5.12 17.36
C SER A 199 -9.65 -4.00 18.38
N THR A 200 -8.54 -3.97 19.11
CA THR A 200 -8.16 -2.88 20.03
C THR A 200 -6.86 -2.21 19.59
N TYR A 201 -6.63 -0.97 20.02
CA TYR A 201 -5.41 -0.22 19.73
C TYR A 201 -4.12 -0.90 20.24
N GLN A 202 -4.22 -1.70 21.31
CA GLN A 202 -3.11 -2.51 21.83
C GLN A 202 -2.79 -3.70 20.91
N GLN A 203 -3.75 -4.11 20.07
CA GLN A 203 -3.60 -5.24 19.15
C GLN A 203 -3.16 -4.81 17.76
N LEU A 204 -3.70 -3.69 17.29
CA LEU A 204 -3.50 -3.21 15.94
C LEU A 204 -3.40 -1.68 15.91
N GLY A 205 -2.36 -1.16 15.26
CA GLY A 205 -2.17 0.26 15.01
C GLY A 205 -1.55 0.51 13.64
N LEU A 206 -1.57 1.76 13.19
CA LEU A 206 -0.91 2.19 11.97
C LEU A 206 0.26 3.10 12.32
N ASN A 207 1.31 2.98 11.54
CA ASN A 207 2.49 3.81 11.63
C ASN A 207 2.85 4.34 10.26
N TRP A 208 3.02 5.66 10.17
CA TRP A 208 3.45 6.31 8.94
C TRP A 208 4.88 6.82 9.08
N THR A 209 5.69 6.55 8.07
CA THR A 209 7.12 6.89 8.03
C THR A 209 7.42 7.70 6.78
N LEU A 210 8.33 8.67 6.88
CA LEU A 210 8.72 9.53 5.78
C LEU A 210 10.23 9.77 5.81
N LYS A 211 10.90 9.51 4.69
CA LYS A 211 12.34 9.60 4.50
C LYS A 211 12.66 10.26 3.17
N TRP A 212 13.86 10.81 3.06
CA TRP A 212 14.40 11.32 1.80
C TRP A 212 15.60 10.49 1.39
N THR A 213 15.77 10.34 0.07
CA THR A 213 16.81 9.51 -0.50
C THR A 213 17.36 10.11 -1.78
N SER A 214 18.68 10.04 -1.97
CA SER A 214 19.34 10.27 -3.25
C SER A 214 19.78 8.94 -3.88
N VAL A 215 19.35 8.67 -5.11
CA VAL A 215 19.65 7.41 -5.84
C VAL A 215 20.35 7.74 -7.15
N SER A 216 21.51 7.12 -7.36
CA SER A 216 22.43 7.45 -8.46
C SER A 216 21.95 7.07 -9.87
N SER A 217 21.18 5.99 -10.05
CA SER A 217 20.58 5.60 -11.33
C SER A 217 19.51 4.52 -11.13
N ILE A 218 18.49 4.47 -12.01
CA ILE A 218 17.36 3.54 -11.90
C ILE A 218 17.01 2.97 -13.28
N SER A 219 16.75 1.66 -13.37
CA SER A 219 16.29 0.97 -14.59
C SER A 219 14.90 0.37 -14.37
N LEU A 220 13.94 0.77 -15.20
CA LEU A 220 12.55 0.27 -15.16
C LEU A 220 12.37 -0.92 -16.12
N GLY A 221 13.34 -1.85 -16.12
CA GLY A 221 13.32 -3.08 -16.92
C GLY A 221 13.64 -2.91 -18.42
N GLY A 222 13.87 -1.68 -18.89
CA GLY A 222 14.34 -1.34 -20.24
C GLY A 222 15.85 -1.13 -20.34
N THR A 223 16.35 -0.91 -21.56
CA THR A 223 17.78 -0.64 -21.83
C THR A 223 18.22 0.79 -21.48
N GLN A 224 17.29 1.69 -21.17
CA GLN A 224 17.58 3.06 -20.74
C GLN A 224 17.73 3.12 -19.22
N GLN A 225 18.83 3.72 -18.76
CA GLN A 225 18.98 4.18 -17.37
C GLN A 225 18.41 5.61 -17.28
N GLY A 226 17.55 5.88 -16.29
CA GLY A 226 16.85 7.16 -16.19
C GLY A 226 16.40 7.52 -14.77
N THR A 227 15.68 8.65 -14.66
CA THR A 227 15.01 9.13 -13.44
C THR A 227 13.67 8.43 -13.28
N ILE A 228 13.24 8.10 -12.06
CA ILE A 228 11.84 7.68 -11.85
C ILE A 228 10.96 8.90 -12.10
N ASN A 229 9.92 8.79 -12.94
CA ASN A 229 8.87 9.81 -13.06
C ASN A 229 7.49 9.27 -12.60
N GLY A 230 7.44 8.17 -11.84
CA GLY A 230 6.21 7.63 -11.21
C GLY A 230 6.39 7.05 -9.81
N THR A 231 5.32 6.72 -9.11
CA THR A 231 5.44 6.19 -7.74
C THR A 231 5.72 4.70 -7.77
N ILE A 232 6.66 4.20 -6.97
CA ILE A 232 6.96 2.76 -6.89
C ILE A 232 6.62 2.27 -5.49
N SER A 233 5.87 1.17 -5.36
CA SER A 233 5.53 0.56 -4.08
C SER A 233 6.02 -0.88 -3.94
N THR A 234 6.30 -1.27 -2.69
CA THR A 234 6.73 -2.63 -2.33
C THR A 234 6.21 -3.03 -0.95
N PRO A 235 5.70 -4.27 -0.79
CA PRO A 235 5.52 -4.86 0.52
C PRO A 235 6.88 -5.26 1.08
N THR A 236 7.36 -4.56 2.11
CA THR A 236 8.63 -4.86 2.77
C THR A 236 8.51 -4.69 4.28
N PRO A 237 9.02 -5.63 5.10
CA PRO A 237 8.97 -5.53 6.55
C PRO A 237 9.92 -4.45 7.12
N SER A 238 10.85 -3.93 6.32
CA SER A 238 11.72 -2.82 6.67
C SER A 238 11.68 -1.73 5.59
N PHE A 239 11.78 -0.48 6.04
CA PHE A 239 12.01 0.70 5.20
C PHE A 239 13.46 0.73 4.71
N ASP A 240 13.82 -0.26 3.90
CA ASP A 240 15.14 -0.38 3.30
C ASP A 240 15.03 -0.32 1.77
N ILE A 241 15.71 0.69 1.23
CA ILE A 241 15.81 0.96 -0.19
C ILE A 241 16.57 -0.16 -0.89
N SER A 242 17.41 -0.91 -0.17
CA SER A 242 18.07 -2.12 -0.67
C SER A 242 17.05 -3.20 -1.11
N GLY A 243 15.91 -3.31 -0.42
CA GLY A 243 14.82 -4.22 -0.79
C GLY A 243 14.09 -3.77 -2.05
N LEU A 244 13.91 -2.46 -2.21
CA LEU A 244 13.37 -1.81 -3.42
C LEU A 244 14.26 -2.02 -4.66
N LEU A 245 15.54 -2.38 -4.50
CA LEU A 245 16.44 -2.68 -5.62
C LEU A 245 16.14 -4.02 -6.33
N THR A 246 15.26 -4.85 -5.77
CA THR A 246 15.07 -6.23 -6.26
C THR A 246 13.73 -6.47 -6.96
N GLN A 247 12.62 -5.93 -6.44
CA GLN A 247 11.27 -6.03 -7.00
C GLN A 247 10.45 -4.80 -6.55
N GLY A 248 9.65 -4.22 -7.45
CA GLY A 248 8.82 -3.05 -7.19
C GLY A 248 7.60 -3.00 -8.10
N VAL A 249 6.53 -2.34 -7.65
CA VAL A 249 5.27 -2.19 -8.38
C VAL A 249 5.08 -0.71 -8.73
N LEU A 250 4.88 -0.39 -10.00
CA LEU A 250 4.58 0.97 -10.45
C LEU A 250 3.14 1.33 -10.09
N GLU A 251 3.00 2.45 -9.40
CA GLU A 251 1.74 3.10 -9.11
C GLU A 251 1.61 4.39 -9.89
N ALA A 252 0.39 4.65 -10.37
CA ALA A 252 0.06 5.88 -11.07
C ALA A 252 -1.18 6.53 -10.46
N THR A 253 -1.01 7.79 -10.08
CA THR A 253 -2.10 8.69 -9.71
C THR A 253 -2.41 9.60 -10.90
N GLY A 254 -3.43 9.24 -11.68
CA GLY A 254 -3.85 9.95 -12.89
C GLY A 254 -3.14 9.55 -14.19
N LEU A 255 -3.69 10.02 -15.31
CA LEU A 255 -3.23 9.71 -16.67
C LEU A 255 -2.02 10.55 -17.10
N THR A 256 -1.80 11.71 -16.48
CA THR A 256 -0.83 12.70 -16.97
C THR A 256 0.60 12.20 -16.91
N ILE A 257 0.88 11.31 -15.95
CA ILE A 257 2.18 10.68 -15.80
C ILE A 257 2.61 9.91 -17.06
N PHE A 258 1.69 9.24 -17.74
CA PHE A 258 1.99 8.56 -19.00
C PHE A 258 1.96 9.53 -20.17
N SER A 259 0.99 10.44 -20.26
CA SER A 259 0.95 11.38 -21.38
C SER A 259 2.19 12.28 -21.45
N ASN A 260 2.72 12.71 -20.29
CA ASN A 260 3.90 13.57 -20.20
C ASN A 260 5.21 12.82 -20.46
N ASN A 261 5.19 11.49 -20.34
CA ASN A 261 6.36 10.65 -20.52
C ASN A 261 6.33 9.78 -21.79
N ALA A 262 5.37 10.00 -22.70
CA ALA A 262 5.21 9.21 -23.92
C ALA A 262 6.42 9.26 -24.88
N GLY A 263 7.25 10.30 -24.80
CA GLY A 263 8.37 10.51 -25.72
C GLY A 263 7.92 10.89 -27.15
N GLY A 264 8.84 10.77 -28.11
CA GLY A 264 8.62 11.15 -29.51
C GLY A 264 7.81 10.13 -30.33
N ASP A 265 7.96 8.84 -30.04
CA ASP A 265 7.20 7.74 -30.68
C ASP A 265 5.90 7.47 -29.93
N LYS A 266 4.80 8.08 -30.37
CA LYS A 266 3.47 7.92 -29.77
C LYS A 266 2.70 6.67 -30.25
N THR A 267 3.30 5.85 -31.11
CA THR A 267 2.64 4.66 -31.66
C THR A 267 3.05 3.40 -30.91
N ASN A 268 4.36 3.25 -30.66
CA ASN A 268 4.90 2.09 -29.97
C ASN A 268 5.60 2.46 -28.65
N TYR A 269 5.69 3.75 -28.31
CA TYR A 269 6.26 4.25 -27.06
C TYR A 269 7.67 3.74 -26.79
N THR A 270 8.45 3.45 -27.84
CA THR A 270 9.83 2.94 -27.71
C THR A 270 10.78 3.99 -27.13
N GLN A 271 10.39 5.25 -27.15
CA GLN A 271 11.15 6.41 -26.67
C GLN A 271 10.54 7.03 -25.40
N ASN A 272 9.69 6.31 -24.68
CA ASN A 272 9.08 6.83 -23.46
C ASN A 272 10.16 7.17 -22.40
N THR A 273 9.95 8.25 -21.66
CA THR A 273 10.88 8.74 -20.64
C THR A 273 10.66 8.08 -19.27
N LEU A 274 9.68 7.17 -19.15
CA LEU A 274 9.58 6.24 -18.02
C LEU A 274 10.56 5.07 -18.15
N GLY A 275 11.30 4.91 -19.26
CA GLY A 275 12.25 3.80 -19.41
C GLY A 275 11.60 2.41 -19.42
N LEU A 276 10.27 2.33 -19.59
CA LEU A 276 9.52 1.08 -19.70
C LEU A 276 9.68 0.48 -21.11
N PRO A 277 9.57 -0.85 -21.28
CA PRO A 277 9.41 -1.41 -22.61
C PRO A 277 8.15 -0.83 -23.30
N GLY A 278 8.24 -0.48 -24.59
CA GLY A 278 7.19 0.27 -25.29
C GLY A 278 5.82 -0.43 -25.34
N ASN A 279 5.81 -1.77 -25.45
CA ASN A 279 4.59 -2.57 -25.38
C ASN A 279 3.93 -2.51 -23.99
N ILE A 280 4.73 -2.48 -22.92
CA ILE A 280 4.25 -2.35 -21.54
C ILE A 280 3.67 -0.96 -21.34
N PHE A 281 4.39 0.10 -21.73
CA PHE A 281 3.92 1.47 -21.66
C PHE A 281 2.59 1.66 -22.39
N LYS A 282 2.51 1.14 -23.63
CA LYS A 282 1.27 1.18 -24.42
C LYS A 282 0.12 0.50 -23.70
N SER A 283 0.34 -0.71 -23.19
CA SER A 283 -0.71 -1.49 -22.53
C SER A 283 -1.26 -0.79 -21.29
N ILE A 284 -0.37 -0.15 -20.53
CA ILE A 284 -0.73 0.68 -19.38
C ILE A 284 -1.59 1.87 -19.81
N GLN A 285 -1.13 2.62 -20.81
CA GLN A 285 -1.86 3.78 -21.30
C GLN A 285 -3.24 3.40 -21.84
N ASP A 286 -3.32 2.30 -22.60
CA ASP A 286 -4.57 1.77 -23.13
C ASP A 286 -5.51 1.34 -21.98
N GLY A 287 -4.99 0.66 -20.95
CA GLY A 287 -5.77 0.24 -19.78
C GLY A 287 -6.27 1.41 -18.91
N LEU A 288 -5.47 2.47 -18.77
CA LEU A 288 -5.88 3.72 -18.13
C LEU A 288 -7.02 4.40 -18.89
N GLN A 289 -6.87 4.56 -20.21
CA GLN A 289 -7.88 5.19 -21.06
C GLN A 289 -9.17 4.36 -21.09
N SER A 290 -9.04 3.05 -21.19
CA SER A 290 -10.20 2.16 -21.22
C SER A 290 -10.94 2.17 -19.88
N GLY A 291 -10.22 2.11 -18.75
CA GLY A 291 -10.81 2.19 -17.41
C GLY A 291 -11.65 3.44 -17.19
N LEU A 292 -11.18 4.60 -17.66
CA LEU A 292 -11.92 5.86 -17.64
C LEU A 292 -13.19 5.86 -18.53
N SER A 293 -13.20 5.04 -19.59
CA SER A 293 -14.39 4.81 -20.42
C SER A 293 -15.36 3.76 -19.85
N GLY A 294 -15.04 3.17 -18.69
CA GLY A 294 -15.80 2.08 -18.06
C GLY A 294 -15.47 0.68 -18.60
N VAL A 295 -14.58 0.57 -19.59
CA VAL A 295 -14.11 -0.70 -20.17
C VAL A 295 -12.77 -1.06 -19.56
N VAL A 296 -12.72 -2.04 -18.67
CA VAL A 296 -11.47 -2.44 -18.01
C VAL A 296 -10.74 -3.47 -18.86
N LYS A 297 -9.52 -3.15 -19.30
CA LYS A 297 -8.61 -4.03 -20.03
C LYS A 297 -7.17 -3.73 -19.60
N ASN A 298 -6.26 -4.69 -19.75
CA ASN A 298 -4.82 -4.50 -19.58
C ASN A 298 -4.38 -4.05 -18.16
N ILE A 299 -5.22 -4.25 -17.14
CA ILE A 299 -4.94 -3.88 -15.76
C ILE A 299 -5.38 -4.99 -14.79
N PHE A 300 -4.65 -5.17 -13.70
CA PHE A 300 -5.07 -6.08 -12.63
C PHE A 300 -5.87 -5.37 -11.54
N ASN A 301 -5.36 -4.23 -11.07
CA ASN A 301 -5.93 -3.48 -9.95
C ASN A 301 -5.99 -2.00 -10.27
N GLY A 302 -7.13 -1.36 -10.07
CA GLY A 302 -7.25 0.09 -10.24
C GLY A 302 -8.56 0.67 -9.71
N ILE A 303 -8.54 1.98 -9.47
CA ILE A 303 -9.71 2.79 -9.16
C ILE A 303 -9.80 3.89 -10.21
N PHE A 304 -10.97 4.09 -10.79
CA PHE A 304 -11.21 5.07 -11.86
C PHE A 304 -12.38 5.98 -11.50
N GLY A 305 -12.24 7.29 -11.70
CA GLY A 305 -13.29 8.27 -11.42
C GLY A 305 -13.50 8.52 -9.92
N GLY A 306 -14.70 8.98 -9.56
CA GLY A 306 -15.04 9.31 -8.16
C GLY A 306 -14.64 10.71 -7.68
N SER A 307 -14.31 11.62 -8.59
CA SER A 307 -14.02 13.03 -8.30
C SER A 307 -14.85 13.97 -9.16
N SER A 308 -15.45 14.97 -8.52
CA SER A 308 -16.19 16.05 -9.17
C SER A 308 -15.29 17.14 -9.75
N SER A 309 -14.01 17.15 -9.37
CA SER A 309 -13.03 18.14 -9.83
C SER A 309 -12.25 17.68 -11.08
N ASN A 310 -12.19 16.37 -11.33
CA ASN A 310 -11.53 15.79 -12.50
C ASN A 310 -12.14 14.42 -12.84
N THR A 311 -12.62 14.25 -14.07
CA THR A 311 -13.18 12.96 -14.54
C THR A 311 -12.12 11.91 -14.85
N GLN A 312 -10.83 12.26 -14.78
CA GLN A 312 -9.70 11.39 -15.13
C GLN A 312 -8.92 10.89 -13.91
N GLU A 313 -9.53 10.91 -12.72
CA GLU A 313 -8.83 10.40 -11.54
C GLU A 313 -8.62 8.89 -11.65
N VAL A 314 -7.36 8.47 -11.45
CA VAL A 314 -6.97 7.07 -11.46
C VAL A 314 -6.04 6.79 -10.29
N ASN A 315 -6.25 5.67 -9.61
CA ASN A 315 -5.25 5.05 -8.72
C ASN A 315 -4.99 3.64 -9.26
N LEU A 316 -3.86 3.46 -9.94
CA LEU A 316 -3.49 2.21 -10.60
C LEU A 316 -2.26 1.60 -9.94
N THR A 317 -2.25 0.27 -9.79
CA THR A 317 -1.14 -0.51 -9.23
C THR A 317 -0.77 -1.61 -10.23
N MET A 318 0.46 -1.63 -10.72
CA MET A 318 0.94 -2.65 -11.67
C MET A 318 2.41 -3.00 -11.48
N ASN A 319 2.72 -4.28 -11.55
CA ASN A 319 4.08 -4.77 -11.52
C ASN A 319 4.72 -4.61 -12.88
N THR A 320 5.59 -3.62 -12.92
CA THR A 320 6.70 -3.58 -13.84
C THR A 320 7.89 -4.08 -13.05
N LYS A 321 8.64 -5.09 -13.52
CA LYS A 321 9.92 -5.43 -12.86
C LYS A 321 10.83 -4.22 -12.90
N ILE A 322 10.98 -3.55 -11.76
CA ILE A 322 11.86 -2.39 -11.59
C ILE A 322 13.12 -2.87 -10.92
N GLN A 323 14.27 -2.64 -11.57
CA GLN A 323 15.58 -2.89 -11.02
C GLN A 323 16.26 -1.55 -10.77
N LEU A 324 16.30 -1.12 -9.51
CA LEU A 324 17.09 0.04 -9.13
C LEU A 324 18.57 -0.39 -9.14
N THR A 325 19.37 0.10 -10.09
CA THR A 325 20.79 -0.25 -10.23
C THR A 325 21.73 0.72 -9.52
N GLY A 326 21.18 1.77 -8.91
CA GLY A 326 21.92 2.80 -8.21
C GLY A 326 22.16 2.48 -6.73
N ASN A 327 23.31 2.93 -6.23
CA ASN A 327 23.56 2.98 -4.80
C ASN A 327 22.79 4.17 -4.19
N SER A 328 22.19 3.96 -3.01
CA SER A 328 21.79 5.07 -2.13
C SER A 328 23.06 5.78 -1.70
N THR A 329 23.19 7.05 -2.07
CA THR A 329 24.39 7.84 -1.74
C THR A 329 24.22 8.55 -0.40
N GLN A 330 22.98 8.95 -0.07
CA GLN A 330 22.58 9.58 1.20
C GLN A 330 21.10 9.36 1.46
N SER A 331 20.72 9.23 2.74
CA SER A 331 19.31 9.17 3.17
C SER A 331 19.15 9.75 4.57
N GLY A 332 17.98 10.32 4.87
CA GLY A 332 17.60 10.75 6.21
C GLY A 332 16.09 10.62 6.45
N ALA A 333 15.67 10.65 7.71
CA ALA A 333 14.27 10.49 8.08
C ALA A 333 13.65 11.82 8.53
N PHE A 334 12.49 12.15 7.97
CA PHE A 334 11.62 13.24 8.44
C PHE A 334 10.75 12.78 9.59
N ILE A 335 10.20 11.58 9.41
CA ILE A 335 9.44 10.85 10.42
C ILE A 335 10.17 9.52 10.53
N PRO A 336 11.00 9.33 11.57
CA PRO A 336 11.83 8.14 11.71
C PRO A 336 10.98 6.93 12.11
N ASP A 337 11.50 5.75 11.79
CA ASP A 337 10.99 4.46 12.23
C ASP A 337 10.92 4.42 13.79
N PRO A 338 9.85 3.90 14.43
CA PRO A 338 8.73 3.13 13.86
C PRO A 338 7.63 3.96 13.18
N GLY A 339 7.79 5.27 12.99
CA GLY A 339 6.79 6.16 12.41
C GLY A 339 5.95 6.92 13.45
N LEU A 340 4.87 7.56 12.99
CA LEU A 340 3.85 8.15 13.85
C LEU A 340 2.79 7.11 14.23
N GLY A 341 2.67 6.79 15.52
CA GLY A 341 1.59 5.95 16.05
C GLY A 341 0.23 6.63 15.86
N ILE A 342 -0.51 6.19 14.85
CA ILE A 342 -1.85 6.68 14.51
C ILE A 342 -2.89 5.58 14.77
N GLY A 343 -3.94 5.92 15.52
CA GLY A 343 -5.01 4.97 15.84
C GLY A 343 -5.86 4.67 14.61
N ILE A 344 -6.09 3.40 14.28
CA ILE A 344 -6.88 3.01 13.10
C ILE A 344 -8.36 3.41 13.27
N PRO A 345 -8.97 4.08 12.29
CA PRO A 345 -10.41 4.33 12.27
C PRO A 345 -11.26 3.07 12.46
N GLY A 346 -12.26 3.15 13.34
CA GLY A 346 -13.22 2.06 13.55
C GLY A 346 -12.76 0.96 14.50
N ILE A 347 -11.55 1.03 15.05
CA ILE A 347 -11.13 0.15 16.16
C ILE A 347 -12.01 0.40 17.40
N SER A 348 -12.33 -0.66 18.14
CA SER A 348 -13.31 -0.64 19.24
C SER A 348 -13.04 0.41 20.32
N ASN A 349 -11.77 0.69 20.61
CA ASN A 349 -11.31 1.68 21.59
C ASN A 349 -10.52 2.83 20.95
N SER A 350 -10.76 3.14 19.67
CA SER A 350 -10.01 4.19 18.94
C SER A 350 -10.09 5.56 19.64
N GLN A 351 -11.22 5.86 20.28
CA GLN A 351 -11.48 7.15 20.94
C GLN A 351 -10.92 7.24 22.36
N SER A 352 -10.31 6.16 22.87
CA SER A 352 -9.63 6.12 24.18
C SER A 352 -8.21 5.59 24.07
N ALA A 353 -7.68 5.51 22.84
CA ALA A 353 -6.32 5.10 22.54
C ALA A 353 -5.31 6.18 22.93
N SER A 354 -4.08 5.77 23.27
CA SER A 354 -2.95 6.68 23.38
C SER A 354 -2.44 7.08 22.00
N GLY A 355 -1.93 8.31 21.83
CA GLY A 355 -1.46 8.81 20.53
C GLY A 355 -2.52 9.57 19.74
N TYR A 356 -2.40 9.64 18.42
CA TYR A 356 -3.36 10.39 17.58
C TYR A 356 -4.65 9.60 17.35
N ILE A 357 -5.76 10.17 17.82
CA ILE A 357 -7.11 9.61 17.67
C ILE A 357 -7.70 10.02 16.32
N PRO A 358 -8.38 9.12 15.59
CA PRO A 358 -9.00 9.47 14.31
C PRO A 358 -10.33 10.20 14.50
N GLY A 359 -10.55 11.27 13.73
CA GLY A 359 -11.83 11.99 13.64
C GLY A 359 -12.90 11.21 12.87
N TYR A 360 -12.51 10.51 11.80
CA TYR A 360 -13.34 9.49 11.16
C TYR A 360 -13.20 8.18 11.95
N ASN A 361 -14.31 7.68 12.51
CA ASN A 361 -14.29 6.51 13.38
C ASN A 361 -15.17 5.35 12.88
N GLN A 362 -15.00 4.99 11.63
CA GLN A 362 -15.60 3.78 11.04
C GLN A 362 -14.50 2.97 10.35
N PRO A 363 -14.66 1.64 10.15
CA PRO A 363 -13.69 0.84 9.42
C PRO A 363 -13.39 1.42 8.03
N MET A 364 -12.13 1.38 7.61
CA MET A 364 -11.68 1.82 6.29
C MET A 364 -11.79 0.70 5.24
N GLY A 365 -11.69 1.08 3.97
CA GLY A 365 -11.80 0.21 2.80
C GLY A 365 -13.23 -0.01 2.33
N VAL A 366 -13.40 -0.34 1.04
CA VAL A 366 -14.73 -0.57 0.43
C VAL A 366 -15.15 -2.03 0.54
N PHE A 367 -14.25 -2.95 0.18
CA PHE A 367 -14.54 -4.38 0.14
C PHE A 367 -13.28 -5.25 0.23
N ASN A 368 -13.49 -6.55 0.47
CA ASN A 368 -12.48 -7.61 0.36
C ASN A 368 -13.16 -8.97 0.08
N LEU A 369 -12.39 -10.05 -0.06
CA LEU A 369 -12.92 -11.42 -0.08
C LEU A 369 -12.64 -12.13 1.24
N ALA A 370 -13.62 -12.91 1.71
CA ALA A 370 -13.48 -13.68 2.96
C ALA A 370 -12.50 -14.86 2.83
N ALA A 371 -12.32 -15.36 1.62
CA ALA A 371 -11.47 -16.52 1.33
C ALA A 371 -10.99 -16.48 -0.12
N LYS A 372 -9.95 -17.29 -0.39
CA LYS A 372 -9.38 -17.43 -1.73
C LYS A 372 -10.43 -18.05 -2.65
N PRO A 373 -10.80 -17.39 -3.77
CA PRO A 373 -11.85 -17.88 -4.65
C PRO A 373 -11.36 -19.07 -5.50
N THR A 374 -12.27 -19.74 -6.18
CA THR A 374 -11.99 -20.97 -6.96
C THR A 374 -12.36 -20.81 -8.43
N VAL A 375 -11.44 -21.22 -9.29
CA VAL A 375 -11.66 -21.47 -10.72
C VAL A 375 -11.74 -22.98 -10.92
N ASN A 376 -12.80 -23.43 -11.59
CA ASN A 376 -12.93 -24.80 -12.03
C ASN A 376 -12.31 -24.94 -13.42
N VAL A 377 -11.57 -26.02 -13.67
CA VAL A 377 -11.18 -26.44 -15.01
C VAL A 377 -11.89 -27.74 -15.35
N HIS A 378 -12.55 -27.75 -16.51
CA HIS A 378 -13.07 -28.97 -17.10
C HIS A 378 -12.21 -29.34 -18.30
N THR A 379 -11.72 -30.58 -18.35
CA THR A 379 -10.85 -31.01 -19.46
C THR A 379 -11.50 -32.09 -20.30
N THR A 380 -11.65 -31.82 -21.60
CA THR A 380 -11.97 -32.85 -22.60
C THR A 380 -10.69 -33.37 -23.23
N LYS A 381 -10.55 -34.71 -23.30
CA LYS A 381 -9.40 -35.39 -23.91
C LYS A 381 -9.84 -36.19 -25.13
N THR A 382 -9.26 -35.87 -26.28
CA THR A 382 -9.52 -36.57 -27.55
C THR A 382 -8.22 -37.12 -28.13
N GLN A 383 -8.17 -38.41 -28.44
CA GLN A 383 -7.03 -38.98 -29.14
C GLN A 383 -7.06 -38.57 -30.62
N ILE A 384 -5.94 -38.08 -31.13
CA ILE A 384 -5.78 -37.71 -32.54
C ILE A 384 -4.55 -38.39 -33.13
N THR A 385 -4.59 -38.70 -34.42
CA THR A 385 -3.44 -39.23 -35.16
C THR A 385 -2.89 -38.11 -36.03
N LYS A 386 -1.60 -37.83 -35.90
CA LYS A 386 -0.93 -36.78 -36.67
C LYS A 386 0.49 -37.22 -37.01
N ASP A 387 0.95 -37.00 -38.24
CA ASP A 387 2.32 -37.30 -38.70
C ASP A 387 2.79 -38.74 -38.37
N GLY A 388 1.85 -39.70 -38.38
CA GLY A 388 2.11 -41.11 -38.04
C GLY A 388 2.26 -41.41 -36.54
N GLY A 389 2.13 -40.40 -35.67
CA GLY A 389 2.13 -40.53 -34.21
C GLY A 389 0.76 -40.42 -33.57
N ILE A 390 0.63 -40.94 -32.34
CA ILE A 390 -0.55 -40.78 -31.48
C ILE A 390 -0.34 -39.56 -30.60
N TYR A 391 -1.28 -38.63 -30.65
CA TYR A 391 -1.34 -37.44 -29.81
C TYR A 391 -2.68 -37.36 -29.09
N TYR A 392 -2.75 -36.51 -28.08
CA TYR A 392 -3.98 -36.18 -27.39
C TYR A 392 -4.22 -34.68 -27.48
N GLN A 393 -5.42 -34.31 -27.96
CA GLN A 393 -5.97 -32.98 -27.85
C GLN A 393 -6.64 -32.83 -26.49
N TYR A 394 -6.21 -31.83 -25.72
CA TYR A 394 -6.79 -31.44 -24.45
C TYR A 394 -7.46 -30.08 -24.62
N GLU A 395 -8.76 -30.03 -24.36
CA GLU A 395 -9.55 -28.80 -24.33
C GLU A 395 -9.90 -28.51 -22.88
N ASN A 396 -9.27 -27.49 -22.31
CA ASN A 396 -9.51 -27.06 -20.95
C ASN A 396 -10.47 -25.86 -20.99
N LEU A 397 -11.58 -25.93 -20.26
CA LEU A 397 -12.49 -24.80 -20.05
C LEU A 397 -12.43 -24.35 -18.60
N TYR A 398 -11.99 -23.12 -18.39
CA TYR A 398 -11.88 -22.47 -17.08
C TYR A 398 -13.11 -21.62 -16.81
N THR A 399 -13.74 -21.85 -15.67
CA THR A 399 -14.96 -21.17 -15.24
C THR A 399 -14.88 -20.79 -13.77
N ILE A 400 -15.53 -19.69 -13.40
CA ILE A 400 -15.58 -19.25 -12.01
C ILE A 400 -16.53 -20.13 -11.22
N ASN A 401 -16.10 -20.65 -10.07
CA ASN A 401 -17.01 -21.22 -9.10
C ASN A 401 -17.71 -20.09 -8.33
N ALA A 402 -18.90 -19.68 -8.77
CA ALA A 402 -19.62 -18.56 -8.18
C ALA A 402 -19.88 -18.73 -6.66
N ALA A 403 -20.06 -19.97 -6.17
CA ALA A 403 -20.27 -20.23 -4.75
C ALA A 403 -19.02 -19.99 -3.88
N SER A 404 -17.83 -19.91 -4.50
CA SER A 404 -16.59 -19.57 -3.80
C SER A 404 -16.37 -18.06 -3.62
N LEU A 405 -17.15 -17.22 -4.31
CA LEU A 405 -17.03 -15.77 -4.22
C LEU A 405 -17.81 -15.23 -3.01
N ASN A 406 -17.10 -15.08 -1.90
CA ASN A 406 -17.65 -14.48 -0.68
C ASN A 406 -17.14 -13.05 -0.51
N TYR A 407 -17.96 -12.08 -0.95
CA TYR A 407 -17.68 -10.66 -0.86
C TYR A 407 -17.92 -10.13 0.56
N LEU A 408 -16.93 -9.45 1.12
CA LEU A 408 -17.02 -8.68 2.34
C LEU A 408 -17.19 -7.21 1.98
N TRP A 409 -18.41 -6.69 2.07
CA TRP A 409 -18.69 -5.27 1.84
C TRP A 409 -18.61 -4.50 3.17
N ASN A 410 -17.95 -3.35 3.17
CA ASN A 410 -17.94 -2.48 4.34
C ASN A 410 -19.31 -1.83 4.52
N SER A 411 -20.07 -2.24 5.53
CA SER A 411 -21.41 -1.72 5.80
C SER A 411 -21.43 -0.23 6.20
N ALA A 412 -20.31 0.33 6.64
CA ALA A 412 -20.18 1.77 6.88
C ALA A 412 -20.22 2.59 5.57
N VAL A 413 -19.81 1.98 4.46
CA VAL A 413 -19.80 2.60 3.12
C VAL A 413 -21.00 2.14 2.30
N ILE A 414 -21.21 0.83 2.22
CA ILE A 414 -22.24 0.20 1.38
C ILE A 414 -23.54 0.05 2.18
N ASN A 415 -24.41 1.05 2.05
CA ASN A 415 -25.70 1.13 2.74
C ASN A 415 -26.62 2.16 2.05
N SER A 416 -27.85 2.32 2.56
CA SER A 416 -28.87 3.23 2.01
C SER A 416 -28.88 4.64 2.62
N SER A 417 -27.91 4.99 3.48
CA SER A 417 -27.84 6.34 4.06
C SER A 417 -27.44 7.38 3.00
N SER A 418 -27.75 8.66 3.24
CA SER A 418 -27.39 9.74 2.31
C SER A 418 -25.89 9.90 2.10
N THR A 419 -25.06 9.47 3.05
CA THR A 419 -23.60 9.46 2.95
C THR A 419 -23.03 8.10 2.53
N GLY A 420 -23.88 7.08 2.36
CA GLY A 420 -23.49 5.75 1.89
C GLY A 420 -23.35 5.68 0.36
N ALA A 421 -23.15 4.47 -0.14
CA ALA A 421 -23.06 4.16 -1.55
C ALA A 421 -23.69 2.80 -1.88
N ALA A 422 -24.04 2.60 -3.16
CA ALA A 422 -24.50 1.35 -3.71
C ALA A 422 -23.44 0.73 -4.63
N ILE A 423 -23.42 -0.61 -4.69
CA ILE A 423 -22.61 -1.36 -5.67
C ILE A 423 -23.45 -1.60 -6.92
N THR A 424 -22.91 -1.25 -8.09
CA THR A 424 -23.54 -1.52 -9.40
C THR A 424 -22.53 -2.11 -10.37
N ASN A 425 -23.01 -2.67 -11.49
CA ASN A 425 -22.17 -3.21 -12.56
C ASN A 425 -21.10 -4.22 -12.08
N LEU A 426 -21.45 -5.05 -11.09
CA LEU A 426 -20.56 -6.11 -10.59
C LEU A 426 -20.38 -7.19 -11.66
N THR A 427 -19.14 -7.38 -12.08
CA THR A 427 -18.73 -8.40 -13.06
C THR A 427 -17.49 -9.11 -12.59
N THR A 428 -17.36 -10.39 -12.95
CA THR A 428 -16.18 -11.20 -12.66
C THR A 428 -15.65 -11.89 -13.92
N GLU A 429 -14.33 -12.01 -14.00
CA GLU A 429 -13.62 -12.62 -15.13
C GLU A 429 -12.59 -13.62 -14.60
N VAL A 430 -12.49 -14.76 -15.27
CA VAL A 430 -11.34 -15.66 -15.15
C VAL A 430 -10.14 -14.94 -15.73
N VAL A 431 -8.99 -15.08 -15.07
CA VAL A 431 -7.70 -14.61 -15.55
C VAL A 431 -6.74 -15.79 -15.54
N LEU A 432 -6.33 -16.28 -16.71
CA LEU A 432 -5.21 -17.20 -16.85
C LEU A 432 -3.93 -16.38 -16.93
N LEU A 433 -3.03 -16.58 -15.97
CA LEU A 433 -1.76 -15.87 -15.90
C LEU A 433 -0.66 -16.69 -16.57
N ASP A 434 0.08 -16.04 -17.45
CA ASP A 434 1.22 -16.57 -18.22
C ASP A 434 0.96 -17.97 -18.80
N PRO A 435 -0.15 -18.17 -19.54
CA PRO A 435 -0.42 -19.45 -20.17
C PRO A 435 0.68 -19.79 -21.18
N ASP A 436 1.02 -21.07 -21.29
CA ASP A 436 1.94 -21.54 -22.33
C ASP A 436 1.27 -21.44 -23.70
N LEU A 437 1.59 -20.37 -24.44
CA LEU A 437 1.13 -20.14 -25.81
C LEU A 437 2.09 -20.72 -26.87
N SER A 438 3.19 -21.34 -26.46
CA SER A 438 4.28 -21.76 -27.35
C SER A 438 4.07 -23.16 -27.96
N THR A 439 3.05 -23.89 -27.54
CA THR A 439 2.82 -25.27 -27.99
C THR A 439 2.25 -25.32 -29.41
N PHE A 440 3.05 -25.92 -30.29
CA PHE A 440 2.70 -26.30 -31.65
C PHE A 440 1.66 -27.43 -31.65
N PRO A 441 0.68 -27.50 -32.58
CA PRO A 441 0.33 -26.57 -33.65
C PRO A 441 -1.10 -26.01 -33.50
N TYR A 442 -1.24 -24.70 -33.64
CA TYR A 442 -2.47 -23.90 -33.65
C TYR A 442 -2.94 -23.37 -32.29
N GLN A 443 -2.85 -22.03 -32.23
CA GLN A 443 -3.51 -21.05 -31.37
C GLN A 443 -4.38 -21.67 -30.26
N PRO A 444 -3.92 -21.71 -29.01
CA PRO A 444 -4.58 -22.42 -27.94
C PRO A 444 -5.92 -21.77 -27.50
N LEU A 445 -6.45 -20.71 -28.11
CA LEU A 445 -7.65 -20.06 -27.58
C LEU A 445 -8.96 -20.76 -27.96
N ILE A 446 -9.63 -21.34 -26.96
CA ILE A 446 -11.09 -21.58 -26.99
C ILE A 446 -11.74 -20.43 -26.19
N GLY A 447 -11.69 -19.23 -26.73
CA GLY A 447 -12.34 -18.06 -26.13
C GLY A 447 -11.56 -17.37 -25.01
N GLY A 448 -11.95 -16.12 -24.74
CA GLY A 448 -11.24 -15.17 -23.90
C GLY A 448 -10.62 -14.03 -24.73
N GLN A 449 -9.98 -13.08 -24.05
CA GLN A 449 -9.24 -11.96 -24.64
C GLN A 449 -7.80 -12.03 -24.15
N GLU A 450 -6.85 -12.01 -25.07
CA GLU A 450 -5.44 -11.89 -24.73
C GLU A 450 -5.14 -10.44 -24.31
N GLU A 451 -4.51 -10.29 -23.15
CA GLU A 451 -4.12 -9.02 -22.56
C GLU A 451 -2.63 -9.06 -22.19
N THR A 452 -1.94 -7.92 -22.33
CA THR A 452 -0.62 -7.72 -21.73
C THR A 452 -0.81 -6.86 -20.47
N ILE A 453 -0.50 -7.38 -19.29
CA ILE A 453 -0.76 -6.67 -18.02
C ILE A 453 0.53 -6.62 -17.21
N GLY A 454 1.17 -5.44 -17.16
CA GLY A 454 2.53 -5.36 -16.63
C GLY A 454 3.42 -6.38 -17.34
N THR A 455 4.24 -7.14 -16.61
CA THR A 455 5.09 -8.19 -17.20
C THR A 455 4.37 -9.49 -17.56
N HIS A 456 3.06 -9.59 -17.34
CA HIS A 456 2.30 -10.82 -17.55
C HIS A 456 1.61 -10.84 -18.92
N THR A 457 1.56 -12.03 -19.51
CA THR A 457 0.58 -12.34 -20.57
C THR A 457 -0.63 -12.95 -19.88
N ALA A 458 -1.83 -12.44 -20.15
CA ALA A 458 -3.05 -12.97 -19.55
C ALA A 458 -4.09 -13.31 -20.61
N ILE A 459 -4.92 -14.32 -20.34
CA ILE A 459 -6.17 -14.53 -21.07
C ILE A 459 -7.32 -14.30 -20.10
N THR A 460 -8.24 -13.40 -20.45
CA THR A 460 -9.34 -12.97 -19.58
C THR A 460 -10.71 -13.24 -20.20
N GLY A 461 -11.72 -13.42 -19.37
CA GLY A 461 -13.11 -13.53 -19.83
C GLY A 461 -14.03 -14.16 -18.80
N SER A 462 -15.35 -14.13 -19.04
CA SER A 462 -16.32 -14.81 -18.18
C SER A 462 -16.08 -16.33 -18.10
N GLN A 463 -15.50 -16.88 -19.16
CA GLN A 463 -14.89 -18.19 -19.25
C GLN A 463 -13.69 -18.08 -20.18
N VAL A 464 -12.66 -18.89 -19.94
CA VAL A 464 -11.45 -18.93 -20.77
C VAL A 464 -11.21 -20.37 -21.15
N GLY A 465 -10.90 -20.64 -22.41
CA GLY A 465 -10.60 -21.99 -22.85
C GLY A 465 -9.22 -22.09 -23.48
N THR A 466 -8.53 -23.19 -23.21
CA THR A 466 -7.24 -23.52 -23.82
C THR A 466 -7.27 -24.86 -24.55
N THR A 467 -6.68 -24.92 -25.75
CA THR A 467 -6.45 -26.17 -26.50
C THR A 467 -4.98 -26.49 -26.54
N TYR A 468 -4.64 -27.74 -26.26
CA TYR A 468 -3.27 -28.22 -26.40
C TYR A 468 -3.25 -29.56 -27.12
N ILE A 469 -2.22 -29.80 -27.95
CA ILE A 469 -1.99 -31.08 -28.61
C ILE A 469 -0.63 -31.61 -28.15
N VAL A 470 -0.62 -32.70 -27.38
CA VAL A 470 0.61 -33.24 -26.78
C VAL A 470 0.58 -34.76 -26.74
N ALA A 471 1.76 -35.38 -26.71
CA ALA A 471 1.89 -36.82 -26.81
C ALA A 471 1.49 -37.59 -25.52
N ARG A 472 1.65 -36.99 -24.32
CA ARG A 472 1.49 -37.74 -23.06
C ARG A 472 0.92 -36.96 -21.86
N VAL A 473 1.43 -35.78 -21.55
CA VAL A 473 1.09 -35.07 -20.29
C VAL A 473 -0.05 -34.11 -20.54
N GLN A 474 -1.12 -34.16 -19.74
CA GLN A 474 -2.19 -33.17 -19.79
C GLN A 474 -1.64 -31.79 -19.40
N PRO A 475 -1.62 -30.82 -20.33
CA PRO A 475 -1.20 -29.46 -20.03
C PRO A 475 -2.40 -28.71 -19.43
N ILE A 476 -2.20 -28.16 -18.23
CA ILE A 476 -3.17 -27.33 -17.53
C ILE A 476 -2.44 -26.10 -17.02
N ASN A 477 -2.95 -24.92 -17.33
CA ASN A 477 -2.51 -23.70 -16.68
C ASN A 477 -2.99 -23.66 -15.23
N THR A 478 -2.06 -23.74 -14.28
CA THR A 478 -2.36 -23.73 -12.83
C THR A 478 -2.40 -22.32 -12.23
N ASN A 479 -1.80 -21.35 -12.91
CA ASN A 479 -1.74 -19.97 -12.45
C ASN A 479 -3.02 -19.24 -12.86
N VAL A 480 -4.00 -19.27 -11.96
CA VAL A 480 -5.33 -18.72 -12.21
C VAL A 480 -5.69 -17.66 -11.18
N ALA A 481 -6.40 -16.64 -11.64
CA ALA A 481 -6.92 -15.56 -10.82
C ALA A 481 -8.35 -15.20 -11.25
N ILE A 482 -9.04 -14.42 -10.42
CA ILE A 482 -10.35 -13.85 -10.72
C ILE A 482 -10.26 -12.34 -10.62
N ARG A 483 -10.59 -11.65 -11.71
CA ARG A 483 -10.74 -10.19 -11.74
C ARG A 483 -12.18 -9.83 -11.40
N ILE A 484 -12.35 -8.93 -10.45
CA ILE A 484 -13.63 -8.41 -9.97
C ILE A 484 -13.67 -6.92 -10.31
N LYS A 485 -14.75 -6.51 -10.95
CA LYS A 485 -15.01 -5.11 -11.32
C LYS A 485 -16.40 -4.71 -10.87
N PHE A 486 -16.55 -3.53 -10.30
CA PHE A 486 -17.84 -2.94 -9.96
C PHE A 486 -17.72 -1.42 -9.84
N ASN A 487 -18.87 -0.75 -9.82
CA ASN A 487 -18.97 0.67 -9.55
C ASN A 487 -19.46 0.91 -8.12
N VAL A 488 -18.82 1.82 -7.41
CA VAL A 488 -19.33 2.44 -6.18
C VAL A 488 -20.07 3.71 -6.58
N VAL A 489 -21.38 3.76 -6.29
CA VAL A 489 -22.25 4.87 -6.65
C VAL A 489 -22.69 5.58 -5.36
N PRO A 490 -22.12 6.75 -5.04
CA PRO A 490 -22.50 7.52 -3.86
C PRO A 490 -23.98 7.91 -3.86
N ASN A 491 -24.66 7.76 -2.71
CA ASN A 491 -26.07 8.10 -2.57
C ASN A 491 -26.31 9.63 -2.53
N ASN A 492 -25.26 10.41 -2.34
CA ASN A 492 -25.30 11.88 -2.33
C ASN A 492 -25.22 12.51 -3.73
N GLY A 493 -25.19 11.70 -4.80
CA GLY A 493 -25.11 12.18 -6.18
C GLY A 493 -23.70 12.56 -6.66
N ALA A 494 -22.66 12.30 -5.86
CA ALA A 494 -21.28 12.46 -6.32
C ALA A 494 -20.93 11.47 -7.45
N PRO A 495 -19.91 11.77 -8.28
CA PRO A 495 -19.53 10.90 -9.37
C PRO A 495 -19.20 9.48 -8.90
N PRO A 496 -19.60 8.44 -9.66
CA PRO A 496 -19.27 7.07 -9.31
C PRO A 496 -17.77 6.81 -9.51
N SER A 497 -17.24 5.83 -8.79
CA SER A 497 -15.91 5.26 -9.03
C SER A 497 -16.04 3.81 -9.50
N THR A 498 -15.18 3.39 -10.43
CA THR A 498 -15.04 1.99 -10.83
C THR A 498 -13.84 1.39 -10.11
N ILE A 499 -14.05 0.31 -9.35
CA ILE A 499 -13.00 -0.43 -8.66
C ILE A 499 -12.79 -1.76 -9.37
N VAL A 500 -11.52 -2.07 -9.62
CA VAL A 500 -11.05 -3.32 -10.23
C VAL A 500 -10.03 -3.94 -9.29
N LYS A 501 -10.21 -5.22 -8.95
CA LYS A 501 -9.23 -6.01 -8.21
C LYS A 501 -9.11 -7.41 -8.77
N THR A 502 -7.89 -7.90 -8.88
CA THR A 502 -7.60 -9.28 -9.29
C THR A 502 -7.11 -10.08 -8.09
N PHE A 503 -7.74 -11.22 -7.83
CA PHE A 503 -7.46 -12.10 -6.69
C PHE A 503 -6.91 -13.44 -7.15
N LEU A 504 -5.88 -13.94 -6.48
CA LEU A 504 -5.32 -15.26 -6.77
C LEU A 504 -6.38 -16.32 -6.48
N ALA A 505 -6.59 -17.26 -7.39
CA ALA A 505 -7.61 -18.30 -7.23
C ALA A 505 -7.00 -19.69 -7.01
N ASN A 506 -7.77 -20.58 -6.41
CA ASN A 506 -7.49 -22.00 -6.42
C ASN A 506 -7.96 -22.59 -7.74
N LEU A 507 -7.23 -23.56 -8.27
CA LEU A 507 -7.68 -24.35 -9.41
C LEU A 507 -8.23 -25.69 -8.93
N VAL A 508 -9.46 -26.02 -9.31
CA VAL A 508 -10.08 -27.33 -9.04
C VAL A 508 -10.41 -27.99 -10.36
N ASN A 509 -9.98 -29.24 -10.53
CA ASN A 509 -10.30 -30.05 -11.70
C ASN A 509 -11.65 -30.75 -11.48
N ASN A 510 -12.61 -30.47 -12.37
CA ASN A 510 -13.98 -30.98 -12.29
C ASN A 510 -14.33 -31.94 -13.44
#